data_AF-A0A9D3VMH0-F1
#
_entry.id   AF-A0A9D3VMH0-F1
#
_cell.length_a   1.000
_cell.length_b   1.000
_cell.length_c   1.000
_cell.angle_alpha   90.00
_cell.angle_beta   90.00
_cell.angle_gamma   90.00
#
_symmetry.space_group_name_H-M   'P 1'
#
loop_
_entity.id
_entity.type
_entity.pdbx_description
1 polymer ?
#
loop_
_entity_poly.entity_id
_entity_poly.type
_entity_poly.pdbx_seq_one_letter_code
_entity_poly.pdbx_strand_id
1 'polypeptide(L)'
;MDFAFFLAPVHYQIPPNSAGGYLGLLNSSTWAGTSRTQIMTVEFESYSNGDKDPPMEHVGINDNSIASAVYVPWDAGSNSGKLANAWITYNNLSVFWTYDENPVFMGNSSLSYVFDLMKTLPQWVKIGFSAGTGQFTECNTIKSWKFTSNFKTKQPKPSNKFSF
;
A
#
# COMPACT_ATOMS: atom_id res chain seq x y z
N MET A 1 -2.81 13.16 -6.88
CA MET A 1 -1.97 12.42 -5.95
C MET A 1 -1.89 10.98 -6.44
N ASP A 2 -0.68 10.58 -6.78
CA ASP A 2 -0.25 9.25 -7.20
C ASP A 2 0.79 8.82 -6.17
N PHE A 3 0.28 8.21 -5.10
CA PHE A 3 1.01 7.95 -3.87
C PHE A 3 0.76 6.52 -3.40
N ALA A 4 1.80 5.87 -2.92
CA ALA A 4 1.71 4.52 -2.40
C ALA A 4 2.38 4.39 -1.03
N PHE A 5 1.72 3.69 -0.11
CA PHE A 5 2.40 3.00 0.99
C PHE A 5 2.77 1.59 0.51
N PHE A 6 3.99 1.12 0.81
CA PHE A 6 4.43 -0.18 0.31
C PHE A 6 5.16 -1.03 1.36
N LEU A 7 5.07 -2.35 1.16
CA LEU A 7 5.93 -3.38 1.75
C LEU A 7 6.68 -4.07 0.60
N ALA A 8 8.01 -4.13 0.68
CA ALA A 8 8.85 -4.75 -0.35
C ALA A 8 10.07 -5.45 0.27
N PRO A 9 10.79 -6.34 -0.45
CA PRO A 9 12.03 -6.92 0.03
C PRO A 9 13.02 -5.85 0.52
N VAL A 10 13.81 -6.17 1.56
CA VAL A 10 14.80 -5.22 2.13
C VAL A 10 15.79 -4.67 1.09
N HIS A 11 16.08 -5.44 0.04
CA HIS A 11 16.98 -5.05 -1.05
C HIS A 11 16.26 -4.47 -2.27
N TYR A 12 14.96 -4.22 -2.18
CA TYR A 12 14.21 -3.64 -3.28
C TYR A 12 14.81 -2.28 -3.67
N GLN A 13 14.97 -2.03 -4.95
CA GLN A 13 15.47 -0.77 -5.48
C GLN A 13 14.39 -0.14 -6.37
N ILE A 14 14.39 1.19 -6.43
CA ILE A 14 13.54 1.91 -7.38
C ILE A 14 13.94 1.45 -8.79
N PRO A 15 13.02 0.82 -9.56
CA PRO A 15 13.36 0.36 -10.89
C PRO A 15 13.67 1.53 -11.82
N PRO A 16 14.52 1.37 -12.84
CA PRO A 16 14.65 2.38 -13.87
C PRO A 16 13.31 2.55 -14.60
N ASN A 17 13.04 3.79 -15.03
CA ASN A 17 11.83 4.17 -15.79
C ASN A 17 10.51 3.84 -15.06
N SER A 18 10.48 4.09 -13.75
CA SER A 18 9.35 3.83 -12.85
C SER A 18 8.52 5.07 -12.51
N ALA A 19 8.63 6.17 -13.27
CA ALA A 19 7.87 7.40 -13.02
C ALA A 19 6.39 7.28 -13.43
N GLY A 20 5.58 8.29 -13.11
CA GLY A 20 4.14 8.31 -13.37
C GLY A 20 3.40 7.16 -12.71
N GLY A 21 2.41 6.59 -13.41
CA GLY A 21 1.58 5.46 -12.94
C GLY A 21 2.32 4.16 -12.65
N TYR A 22 3.65 4.13 -12.62
CA TYR A 22 4.42 3.04 -12.01
C TYR A 22 4.86 3.33 -10.57
N LEU A 23 4.52 4.52 -10.05
CA LEU A 23 4.61 4.96 -8.66
C LEU A 23 6.02 4.91 -8.05
N GLY A 24 7.09 4.86 -8.86
CA GLY A 24 8.45 4.64 -8.36
C GLY A 24 8.70 3.21 -7.89
N LEU A 25 7.76 2.30 -8.14
CA LEU A 25 7.76 0.95 -7.58
C LEU A 25 7.91 -0.13 -8.64
N LEU A 26 7.26 -0.02 -9.79
CA LEU A 26 7.36 -1.00 -10.88
C LEU A 26 7.85 -0.33 -12.17
N ASN A 27 7.92 -1.07 -13.27
CA ASN A 27 8.16 -0.49 -14.59
C ASN A 27 7.46 -1.30 -15.69
N SER A 28 7.64 -0.90 -16.94
CA SER A 28 7.01 -1.54 -18.10
C SER A 28 7.32 -3.03 -18.28
N SER A 29 8.36 -3.57 -17.63
CA SER A 29 8.70 -4.99 -17.68
C SER A 29 8.25 -5.78 -16.45
N THR A 30 7.92 -5.10 -15.34
CA THR A 30 7.56 -5.73 -14.06
C THR A 30 6.16 -5.38 -13.55
N TRP A 31 5.42 -4.55 -14.29
CA TRP A 31 4.09 -4.04 -13.89
C TRP A 31 3.07 -5.14 -13.57
N ALA A 32 3.13 -6.28 -14.26
CA ALA A 32 2.24 -7.42 -14.03
C ALA A 32 2.72 -8.36 -12.90
N GLY A 33 3.78 -7.96 -12.20
CA GLY A 33 4.39 -8.76 -11.15
C GLY A 33 5.34 -9.84 -11.65
N THR A 34 6.37 -10.09 -10.86
CA THR A 34 7.26 -11.24 -11.05
C THR A 34 7.52 -11.89 -9.70
N SER A 35 8.13 -13.08 -9.69
CA SER A 35 8.61 -13.69 -8.45
C SER A 35 9.72 -12.88 -7.75
N ARG A 36 10.28 -11.86 -8.41
CA ARG A 36 11.37 -11.01 -7.88
C ARG A 36 10.89 -9.68 -7.29
N THR A 37 9.69 -9.21 -7.66
CA THR A 37 9.18 -7.92 -7.18
C THR A 37 8.68 -8.02 -5.74
N GLN A 38 7.85 -9.04 -5.46
CA GLN A 38 7.31 -9.38 -4.14
C GLN A 38 6.86 -8.14 -3.35
N ILE A 39 6.01 -7.33 -3.95
CA ILE A 39 5.59 -6.04 -3.38
C ILE A 39 4.10 -6.05 -3.06
N MET A 40 3.73 -5.40 -1.95
CA MET A 40 2.34 -5.03 -1.65
C MET A 40 2.27 -3.51 -1.59
N THR A 41 1.25 -2.94 -2.23
CA THR A 41 1.01 -1.50 -2.22
C THR A 41 -0.42 -1.19 -1.82
N VAL A 42 -0.57 -0.11 -1.07
CA VAL A 42 -1.83 0.63 -0.94
C VAL A 42 -1.63 1.92 -1.71
N GLU A 43 -2.37 2.09 -2.80
CA GLU A 43 -2.26 3.25 -3.68
C GLU A 43 -3.44 4.21 -3.48
N PHE A 44 -3.13 5.49 -3.64
CA PHE A 44 -4.07 6.58 -3.82
C PHE A 44 -3.74 7.12 -5.21
N GLU A 45 -4.60 6.82 -6.16
CA GLU A 45 -4.41 7.09 -7.58
C GLU A 45 -5.42 8.15 -8.03
N SER A 46 -4.90 9.29 -8.48
CA SER A 46 -5.71 10.44 -8.89
C SER A 46 -5.86 10.57 -10.40
N TYR A 47 -5.26 9.65 -11.14
CA TYR A 47 -5.26 9.65 -12.57
C TYR A 47 -5.35 8.23 -13.13
N SER A 48 -6.47 7.92 -13.76
CA SER A 48 -6.66 6.62 -14.41
C SER A 48 -5.73 6.45 -15.62
N ASN A 49 -4.76 5.54 -15.54
CA ASN A 49 -3.77 5.24 -16.57
C ASN A 49 -4.26 4.22 -17.62
N GLY A 50 -5.51 4.35 -18.06
CA GLY A 50 -6.11 3.48 -19.08
C GLY A 50 -6.26 2.04 -18.58
N ASP A 51 -5.82 1.06 -19.38
CA ASP A 51 -6.14 -0.37 -19.17
C ASP A 51 -5.65 -0.99 -17.85
N LYS A 52 -4.80 -0.30 -17.08
CA LYS A 52 -4.27 -0.79 -15.80
C LYS A 52 -5.08 -0.35 -14.59
N ASP A 53 -5.86 0.71 -14.76
CA ASP A 53 -6.62 1.33 -13.69
C ASP A 53 -8.12 1.27 -13.98
N PRO A 54 -8.96 1.27 -12.94
CA PRO A 54 -10.38 1.62 -13.09
C PRO A 54 -10.52 2.98 -13.79
N PRO A 55 -11.62 3.23 -14.52
CA PRO A 55 -11.86 4.49 -15.23
C PRO A 55 -12.26 5.64 -14.28
N MET A 56 -11.66 5.70 -13.09
CA MET A 56 -11.85 6.73 -12.08
C MET A 56 -10.62 6.87 -11.17
N GLU A 57 -10.56 8.00 -10.48
CA GLU A 57 -9.75 8.18 -9.28
C GLU A 57 -10.14 7.13 -8.23
N HIS A 58 -9.15 6.52 -7.56
CA HIS A 58 -9.41 5.40 -6.67
C HIS A 58 -8.35 5.26 -5.57
N VAL A 59 -8.75 4.57 -4.51
CA VAL A 59 -7.83 3.96 -3.54
C VAL A 59 -7.81 2.47 -3.82
N GLY A 60 -6.60 1.89 -3.84
CA GLY A 60 -6.34 0.55 -4.30
C GLY A 60 -5.46 -0.26 -3.35
N ILE A 61 -5.62 -1.59 -3.39
CA ILE A 61 -4.69 -2.54 -2.80
C ILE A 61 -4.16 -3.40 -3.94
N ASN A 62 -2.84 -3.39 -4.14
CA ASN A 62 -2.21 -4.09 -5.25
C ASN A 62 -1.36 -5.25 -4.71
N ASP A 63 -1.59 -6.43 -5.29
CA ASP A 63 -0.87 -7.66 -4.96
C ASP A 63 0.17 -7.94 -6.03
N ASN A 64 1.41 -7.56 -5.73
CA ASN A 64 2.57 -7.77 -6.57
C ASN A 64 2.42 -7.26 -8.01
N SER A 65 1.56 -6.28 -8.26
CA SER A 65 1.32 -5.73 -9.59
C SER A 65 0.96 -4.25 -9.48
N ILE A 66 0.98 -3.52 -10.59
CA ILE A 66 0.49 -2.13 -10.61
C ILE A 66 -1.03 -2.07 -10.67
N ALA A 67 -1.69 -3.11 -11.18
CA ALA A 67 -3.15 -3.15 -11.17
C ALA A 67 -3.64 -3.52 -9.78
N SER A 68 -4.59 -2.73 -9.28
CA SER A 68 -5.29 -3.00 -8.02
C SER A 68 -6.02 -4.34 -8.05
N ALA A 69 -5.78 -5.19 -7.04
CA ALA A 69 -6.55 -6.42 -6.83
C ALA A 69 -7.96 -6.12 -6.31
N VAL A 70 -8.11 -5.02 -5.59
CA VAL A 70 -9.38 -4.43 -5.18
C VAL A 70 -9.22 -2.92 -5.08
N TYR A 71 -10.27 -2.18 -5.39
CA TYR A 71 -10.27 -0.72 -5.37
C TYR A 71 -11.65 -0.17 -4.96
N VAL A 72 -11.66 1.09 -4.53
CA VAL A 72 -12.89 1.87 -4.26
C VAL A 72 -12.72 3.25 -4.88
N PRO A 73 -13.76 3.82 -5.52
CA PRO A 73 -13.71 5.19 -6.03
C PRO A 73 -13.32 6.20 -4.95
N TRP A 74 -12.50 7.17 -5.33
CA TRP A 74 -11.99 8.20 -4.45
C TRP A 74 -12.11 9.56 -5.11
N ASP A 75 -12.75 10.52 -4.44
CA ASP A 75 -12.88 11.89 -4.94
C ASP A 75 -11.63 12.70 -4.56
N ALA A 76 -10.54 12.50 -5.29
CA ALA A 76 -9.30 13.22 -5.10
C ALA A 76 -9.44 14.67 -5.59
N GLY A 77 -10.11 14.87 -6.73
CA GLY A 77 -10.34 16.18 -7.35
C GLY A 77 -10.98 17.20 -6.40
N SER A 78 -12.10 16.86 -5.77
CA SER A 78 -12.81 17.79 -4.86
C SER A 78 -12.09 18.01 -3.52
N ASN A 79 -11.08 17.20 -3.23
CA ASN A 79 -10.28 17.28 -2.01
C ASN A 79 -8.82 17.70 -2.27
N SER A 80 -8.53 18.22 -3.46
CA SER A 80 -7.22 18.76 -3.81
C SER A 80 -6.76 19.82 -2.79
N GLY A 81 -5.52 19.68 -2.33
CA GLY A 81 -4.90 20.57 -1.34
C GLY A 81 -5.35 20.35 0.12
N LYS A 82 -6.36 19.50 0.38
CA LYS A 82 -6.77 19.14 1.73
C LYS A 82 -5.84 18.08 2.33
N LEU A 83 -5.73 18.09 3.65
CA LEU A 83 -4.99 17.05 4.37
C LEU A 83 -5.82 15.76 4.42
N ALA A 84 -5.34 14.71 3.75
CA ALA A 84 -5.88 13.37 3.91
C ALA A 84 -5.23 12.69 5.12
N ASN A 85 -6.06 12.04 5.95
CA ASN A 85 -5.63 11.11 6.98
C ASN A 85 -5.90 9.69 6.52
N ALA A 86 -4.94 8.78 6.68
CA ALA A 86 -5.08 7.38 6.26
C ALA A 86 -4.57 6.40 7.32
N TRP A 87 -5.23 5.26 7.44
CA TRP A 87 -4.87 4.15 8.32
C TRP A 87 -4.84 2.87 7.52
N ILE A 88 -3.74 2.12 7.69
CA ILE A 88 -3.55 0.81 7.09
C ILE A 88 -3.36 -0.17 8.24
N THR A 89 -4.22 -1.20 8.28
CA THR A 89 -4.20 -2.22 9.32
C THR A 89 -4.12 -3.60 8.68
N TYR A 90 -3.46 -4.52 9.38
CA TYR A 90 -3.34 -5.90 8.93
C TYR A 90 -4.00 -6.84 9.95
N ASN A 91 -5.27 -7.16 9.68
CA ASN A 91 -6.04 -8.23 10.29
C ASN A 91 -7.25 -8.46 9.36
N ASN A 92 -6.97 -9.05 8.18
CA ASN A 92 -7.47 -8.59 6.86
C ASN A 92 -6.87 -7.22 6.52
N LEU A 93 -6.21 -7.10 5.36
CA LEU A 93 -5.55 -5.85 4.97
C LEU A 93 -6.64 -4.82 4.69
N SER A 94 -6.74 -3.82 5.57
CA SER A 94 -7.80 -2.81 5.51
C SER A 94 -7.21 -1.41 5.51
N VAL A 95 -7.77 -0.57 4.65
CA VAL A 95 -7.41 0.82 4.43
C VAL A 95 -8.62 1.67 4.77
N PHE A 96 -8.42 2.74 5.53
CA PHE A 96 -9.42 3.76 5.78
C PHE A 96 -8.80 5.13 5.54
N TRP A 97 -9.55 6.05 4.97
CA TRP A 97 -9.11 7.44 4.78
C TRP A 97 -10.23 8.43 5.04
N THR A 98 -9.87 9.65 5.43
CA THR A 98 -10.80 10.77 5.59
C THR A 98 -10.07 12.10 5.44
N TYR A 99 -10.82 13.16 5.16
CA TYR A 99 -10.36 14.55 5.18
C TYR A 99 -10.80 15.30 6.44
N ASP A 100 -11.49 14.64 7.35
CA ASP A 100 -11.94 15.23 8.61
C ASP A 100 -10.77 15.43 9.58
N GLU A 101 -10.77 16.54 10.31
CA GLU A 101 -9.77 16.83 11.35
C GLU A 101 -9.88 15.88 12.55
N ASN A 102 -11.09 15.38 12.83
CA ASN A 102 -11.40 14.45 13.91
C ASN A 102 -11.93 13.14 13.30
N PRO A 103 -11.05 12.19 12.99
CA PRO A 103 -11.41 11.00 12.22
C PRO A 103 -12.40 10.11 12.97
N VAL A 104 -13.49 9.78 12.30
CA VAL A 104 -14.44 8.76 12.74
C VAL A 104 -14.39 7.62 11.71
N PHE A 105 -14.04 6.42 12.15
CA PHE A 105 -13.89 5.23 11.29
C PHE A 105 -15.25 4.66 10.84
N MET A 106 -16.02 5.47 10.11
CA MET A 106 -17.33 5.11 9.56
C MET A 106 -17.46 5.60 8.12
N GLY A 107 -18.32 4.95 7.34
CA GLY A 107 -18.66 5.36 5.98
C GLY A 107 -17.95 4.55 4.89
N ASN A 108 -17.94 5.11 3.69
CA ASN A 108 -17.56 4.40 2.46
C ASN A 108 -16.09 4.59 2.06
N SER A 109 -15.33 5.41 2.79
CA SER A 109 -13.90 5.65 2.57
C SER A 109 -13.05 4.56 3.22
N SER A 110 -13.37 3.31 2.89
CA SER A 110 -12.65 2.14 3.36
C SER A 110 -12.56 1.07 2.28
N LEU A 111 -11.51 0.27 2.35
CA LEU A 111 -11.22 -0.82 1.45
C LEU A 111 -10.61 -1.97 2.25
N SER A 112 -10.95 -3.22 1.91
CA SER A 112 -10.35 -4.39 2.53
C SER A 112 -10.04 -5.48 1.52
N TYR A 113 -8.96 -6.20 1.76
CA TYR A 113 -8.50 -7.30 0.92
C TYR A 113 -7.97 -8.44 1.79
N VAL A 114 -8.33 -9.67 1.43
CA VAL A 114 -7.78 -10.87 2.06
C VAL A 114 -6.38 -11.11 1.48
N PHE A 115 -5.41 -10.37 1.99
CA PHE A 115 -4.02 -10.44 1.57
C PHE A 115 -3.25 -11.49 2.37
N ASP A 116 -2.59 -12.42 1.71
CA ASP A 116 -1.73 -13.41 2.35
C ASP A 116 -0.27 -12.95 2.32
N LEU A 117 0.19 -12.26 3.37
CA LEU A 117 1.56 -11.74 3.46
C LEU A 117 2.60 -12.83 3.23
N MET A 118 2.33 -14.07 3.67
CA MET A 118 3.30 -15.17 3.62
C MET A 118 3.47 -15.73 2.21
N LYS A 119 2.49 -15.52 1.32
CA LYS A 119 2.60 -15.93 -0.09
C LYS A 119 3.32 -14.88 -0.94
N THR A 120 3.08 -13.60 -0.67
CA THR A 120 3.61 -12.52 -1.52
C THR A 120 4.97 -12.02 -1.04
N LEU A 121 5.13 -11.77 0.26
CA LEU A 121 6.29 -11.06 0.81
C LEU A 121 7.33 -12.01 1.43
N PRO A 122 8.62 -11.65 1.37
CA PRO A 122 9.65 -12.35 2.15
C PRO A 122 9.50 -12.06 3.65
N GLN A 123 10.20 -12.85 4.47
CA GLN A 123 10.21 -12.68 5.93
C GLN A 123 10.66 -11.29 6.39
N TRP A 124 11.59 -10.67 5.66
CA TRP A 124 12.14 -9.35 5.96
C TRP A 124 11.78 -8.37 4.86
N VAL A 125 11.02 -7.35 5.25
CA VAL A 125 10.57 -6.30 4.35
C VAL A 125 11.07 -4.94 4.82
N LYS A 126 11.23 -4.03 3.86
CA LYS A 126 11.25 -2.60 4.14
C LYS A 126 9.85 -2.05 3.90
N ILE A 127 9.50 -1.03 4.68
CA ILE A 127 8.26 -0.28 4.54
C ILE A 127 8.59 1.15 4.17
N GLY A 128 7.69 1.79 3.43
CA GLY A 128 7.88 3.18 3.11
C GLY A 128 6.75 3.73 2.26
N PHE A 129 7.04 4.89 1.70
CA PHE A 129 6.17 5.55 0.77
C PHE A 129 6.88 5.76 -0.55
N SER A 130 6.12 5.76 -1.62
CA SER A 130 6.58 6.08 -2.96
C SER A 130 5.54 6.96 -3.63
N ALA A 131 5.98 7.76 -4.58
CA ALA A 131 5.11 8.59 -5.39
C ALA A 131 5.73 8.73 -6.77
N GLY A 132 4.89 8.81 -7.80
CA GLY A 132 5.34 8.93 -9.18
C GLY A 132 4.48 9.93 -9.92
N THR A 133 5.06 11.06 -10.32
CA THR A 133 4.33 12.03 -11.16
C THR A 133 4.58 11.75 -12.63
N GLY A 134 3.52 11.83 -13.44
CA GLY A 134 3.58 11.66 -14.89
C GLY A 134 3.75 12.98 -15.63
N GLN A 135 2.97 13.15 -16.71
CA GLN A 135 2.92 14.40 -17.47
C GLN A 135 2.30 15.56 -16.66
N PHE A 136 1.37 15.23 -15.76
CA PHE A 136 0.79 16.16 -14.81
C PHE A 136 1.62 16.16 -13.52
N THR A 137 1.80 17.36 -12.94
CA THR A 137 2.61 17.55 -11.74
C THR A 137 1.72 17.69 -10.52
N GLU A 138 2.22 17.18 -9.41
CA GLU A 138 1.55 17.19 -8.12
C GLU A 138 2.60 17.17 -7.01
N CYS A 139 2.18 17.62 -5.83
CA CYS A 139 3.06 17.66 -4.66
C CYS A 139 2.58 16.64 -3.63
N ASN A 140 3.34 15.54 -3.49
CA ASN A 140 3.07 14.50 -2.50
C ASN A 140 3.83 14.79 -1.21
N THR A 141 3.14 15.32 -0.20
CA THR A 141 3.74 15.71 1.09
C THR A 141 3.20 14.86 2.23
N ILE A 142 4.11 14.16 2.92
CA ILE A 142 3.79 13.44 4.16
C ILE A 142 3.97 14.38 5.34
N LYS A 143 2.87 14.74 6.01
CA LYS A 143 2.91 15.61 7.20
C LYS A 143 3.37 14.88 8.45
N SER A 144 2.91 13.64 8.63
CA SER A 144 3.32 12.77 9.73
C SER A 144 3.04 11.32 9.37
N TRP A 145 3.71 10.39 10.06
CA TRP A 145 3.40 8.97 9.97
C TRP A 145 3.70 8.30 11.31
N LYS A 146 3.00 7.19 11.56
CA LYS A 146 3.27 6.32 12.71
C LYS A 146 3.10 4.89 12.25
N PHE A 147 4.06 4.04 12.62
CA PHE A 147 4.03 2.63 12.31
C PHE A 147 4.19 1.80 13.59
N THR A 148 3.40 0.73 13.71
CA THR A 148 3.51 -0.25 14.79
C THR A 148 3.36 -1.64 14.19
N SER A 149 4.25 -2.55 14.57
CA SER A 149 4.14 -3.98 14.26
C SER A 149 4.39 -4.79 15.53
N ASN A 150 3.65 -5.88 15.70
CA ASN A 150 3.74 -6.74 16.86
C ASN A 150 4.00 -8.19 16.41
N PHE A 151 5.09 -8.79 16.88
CA PHE A 151 5.38 -10.20 16.66
C PHE A 151 5.03 -11.00 17.91
N LYS A 152 4.00 -11.86 17.84
CA LYS A 152 3.68 -12.79 18.93
C LYS A 152 4.48 -14.08 18.75
N THR A 153 5.57 -14.25 19.49
CA THR A 153 6.22 -15.56 19.61
C THR A 153 5.30 -16.51 20.37
N LYS A 154 4.95 -17.67 19.79
CA LYS A 154 4.44 -18.79 20.59
C LYS A 154 5.57 -19.26 21.50
N GLN A 155 5.49 -18.99 22.80
CA GLN A 155 6.48 -19.55 23.74
C GLN A 155 6.40 -21.08 23.72
N PRO A 156 7.53 -21.80 23.74
CA PRO A 156 7.51 -23.25 23.93
C PRO A 156 6.87 -23.58 25.29
N LYS A 157 6.00 -24.60 25.33
CA LYS A 157 5.52 -25.15 26.62
C LYS A 157 6.74 -25.58 27.44
N PRO A 158 6.84 -25.25 28.74
CA PRO A 158 7.90 -25.78 29.58
C PRO A 158 7.81 -27.30 29.56
N SER A 159 8.90 -27.96 29.16
CA SER A 159 9.02 -29.41 29.27
C SER A 159 9.08 -29.77 30.74
N ASN A 160 8.09 -30.53 31.23
CA ASN A 160 8.21 -31.20 32.53
C ASN A 160 9.40 -32.16 32.47
N LYS A 161 10.57 -31.73 32.97
CA LYS A 161 11.64 -32.65 33.32
C LYS A 161 11.38 -33.13 34.74
N PHE A 162 10.93 -34.37 34.87
CA PHE A 162 11.07 -35.12 36.10
C PHE A 162 12.55 -35.39 36.36
N SER A 163 12.97 -35.36 37.62
CA SER A 163 14.26 -35.88 38.06
C SER A 163 14.03 -36.59 39.40
N PHE A 164 14.53 -37.82 39.49
CA PHE A 164 14.65 -38.58 40.74
C PHE A 164 15.66 -37.91 41.67
#